data_AF-A0ABD6EMB4-F1
#
_entry.id   AF-A0ABD6EMB4-F1
#
_cell.length_a   1.000
_cell.length_b   1.000
_cell.length_c   1.000
_cell.angle_alpha   90.00
_cell.angle_beta   90.00
_cell.angle_gamma   90.00
#
_symmetry.space_group_name_H-M   'P 1'
#
loop_
_entity.id
_entity.type
_entity.pdbx_description
1 polymer ?
#
loop_
_entity_poly.entity_id
_entity_poly.type
_entity_poly.pdbx_seq_one_letter_code
_entity_poly.pdbx_strand_id
1 'polypeptide(L)'
;MTAWLKEYALHYPNITWLYSAGKSIEGRDLWVLVISKNPREHRLGIPEFKYVGNMHGNEVVGREALLYLIAVLCENYGTNKYFTRMVDETRIHIMPSMNPDGYERGFPGDRVGYQGRSNAHDVDLNRNFPARFRSHVEDSGGTHPETEVLAVMDWLQKYPFVLSANLHGGEVV
;
A
#
# COMPACT_ATOMS: atom_id res chain seq x y z
N MET A 1 -8.29 4.44 10.01
CA MET A 1 -7.02 4.50 9.25
C MET A 1 -6.57 5.93 8.91
N THR A 2 -7.34 6.72 8.16
CA THR A 2 -6.90 8.07 7.72
C THR A 2 -6.47 9.00 8.86
N ALA A 3 -7.27 9.11 9.92
CA ALA A 3 -6.93 9.94 11.09
C ALA A 3 -5.63 9.47 11.76
N TRP A 4 -5.48 8.16 11.94
CA TRP A 4 -4.30 7.54 12.53
C TRP A 4 -3.02 7.81 11.72
N LEU A 5 -3.07 7.68 10.38
CA LEU A 5 -1.92 8.00 9.52
C LEU A 5 -1.53 9.48 9.60
N LYS A 6 -2.52 10.38 9.64
CA LYS A 6 -2.28 11.82 9.81
C LYS A 6 -1.66 12.13 11.17
N GLU A 7 -2.12 11.48 12.23
CA GLU A 7 -1.57 11.63 13.58
C GLU A 7 -0.10 11.18 13.65
N TYR A 8 0.24 10.00 13.12
CA TYR A 8 1.63 9.55 13.07
C TYR A 8 2.52 10.49 12.26
N ALA A 9 2.02 11.00 11.13
CA ALA A 9 2.76 11.97 10.33
C ALA A 9 3.02 13.29 11.09
N LEU A 10 2.08 13.71 11.95
CA LEU A 10 2.22 14.90 12.80
C LEU A 10 3.15 14.67 14.00
N HIS A 11 3.15 13.48 14.59
CA HIS A 11 4.00 13.13 15.73
C HIS A 11 5.46 12.88 15.32
N TYR A 12 5.70 12.35 14.11
CA TYR A 12 7.03 12.01 13.61
C TYR A 12 7.41 12.78 12.33
N PRO A 13 7.29 14.12 12.29
CA PRO A 13 7.38 14.88 11.04
C PRO A 13 8.79 14.89 10.42
N ASN A 14 9.83 14.63 11.22
CA ASN A 14 11.22 14.62 10.77
C ASN A 14 11.56 13.38 9.95
N ILE A 15 10.84 12.27 10.16
CA ILE A 15 11.12 10.99 9.50
C ILE A 15 9.94 10.50 8.66
N THR A 16 8.81 11.18 8.67
CA THR A 16 7.62 10.76 7.94
C THR A 16 7.12 11.78 6.92
N TRP A 17 6.48 11.28 5.87
CA TRP A 17 5.73 12.09 4.93
C TRP A 17 4.53 11.33 4.42
N LEU A 18 3.33 11.83 4.72
CA LEU A 18 2.07 11.27 4.27
C LEU A 18 1.63 11.97 2.98
N TYR A 19 1.29 11.18 1.96
CA TYR A 19 0.64 11.68 0.75
C TYR A 19 -0.37 10.65 0.23
N SER A 20 -1.20 11.07 -0.71
CA SER A 20 -2.13 10.20 -1.43
C SER A 20 -1.56 9.88 -2.81
N ALA A 21 -1.48 8.60 -3.17
CA ALA A 21 -1.04 8.15 -4.49
C ALA A 21 -2.15 8.32 -5.55
N GLY A 22 -3.38 8.53 -5.13
CA GLY A 22 -4.56 8.66 -5.97
C GLY A 22 -5.82 8.44 -5.15
N LYS A 23 -6.95 8.24 -5.81
CA LYS A 23 -8.23 7.97 -5.14
C LYS A 23 -8.80 6.66 -5.64
N SER A 24 -9.54 5.97 -4.78
CA SER A 24 -10.42 4.87 -5.18
C SER A 24 -11.62 5.40 -5.99
N ILE A 25 -12.43 4.48 -6.52
CA ILE A 25 -13.68 4.82 -7.22
C ILE A 25 -14.62 5.66 -6.35
N GLU A 26 -14.78 5.33 -5.07
CA GLU A 26 -15.61 6.10 -4.13
C GLU A 26 -14.91 7.36 -3.58
N GLY A 27 -13.74 7.72 -4.11
CA GLY A 27 -13.03 8.95 -3.77
C GLY A 27 -12.16 8.86 -2.51
N ARG A 28 -11.92 7.66 -1.96
CA ARG A 28 -11.07 7.45 -0.79
C ARG A 28 -9.61 7.55 -1.18
N ASP A 29 -8.80 8.23 -0.36
CA ASP A 29 -7.37 8.38 -0.63
C ASP A 29 -6.61 7.05 -0.53
N LEU A 30 -5.77 6.78 -1.52
CA LEU A 30 -4.78 5.71 -1.50
C LEU A 30 -3.54 6.20 -0.75
N TRP A 31 -3.65 6.20 0.58
CA TRP A 31 -2.62 6.75 1.46
C TRP A 31 -1.31 5.97 1.36
N VAL A 32 -0.20 6.72 1.28
CA VAL A 32 1.16 6.23 1.41
C VAL A 32 1.88 7.04 2.48
N LEU A 33 2.39 6.35 3.50
CA LEU A 33 3.28 6.95 4.49
C LEU A 33 4.73 6.57 4.17
N VAL A 34 5.56 7.57 3.89
CA VAL A 34 7.00 7.39 3.77
C VAL A 34 7.63 7.45 5.16
N ILE A 35 8.58 6.56 5.43
CA ILE A 35 9.43 6.56 6.63
C ILE A 35 10.89 6.52 6.18
N SER A 36 11.64 7.58 6.45
CA SER A 36 13.06 7.70 6.11
C SER A 36 13.69 8.89 6.82
N LYS A 37 15.02 8.91 6.96
CA LYS A 37 15.76 10.10 7.40
C LYS A 37 15.51 11.35 6.55
N ASN A 38 15.25 11.17 5.25
CA ASN A 38 14.87 12.25 4.33
C ASN A 38 13.54 11.87 3.65
N PRO A 39 12.38 12.07 4.30
CA PRO A 39 11.13 11.45 3.86
C PRO A 39 10.56 12.07 2.57
N ARG A 40 10.84 13.35 2.30
CA ARG A 40 10.23 14.11 1.20
C ARG A 40 10.97 13.99 -0.14
N GLU A 41 12.20 13.50 -0.15
CA GLU A 41 13.03 13.48 -1.36
C GLU A 41 13.86 12.20 -1.47
N HIS A 42 14.05 11.76 -2.71
CA HIS A 42 14.98 10.69 -3.03
C HIS A 42 16.44 11.16 -2.85
N ARG A 43 17.32 10.28 -2.38
CA ARG A 43 18.76 10.53 -2.24
C ARG A 43 19.55 9.43 -2.93
N LEU A 44 20.59 9.83 -3.67
CA LEU A 44 21.51 8.87 -4.30
C LEU A 44 22.11 7.92 -3.25
N GLY A 45 22.11 6.62 -3.57
CA GLY A 45 22.59 5.56 -2.66
C GLY A 45 21.59 5.10 -1.61
N ILE A 46 20.42 5.75 -1.48
CA ILE A 46 19.34 5.32 -0.60
C ILE A 46 18.28 4.58 -1.43
N PRO A 47 18.13 3.25 -1.29
CA PRO A 47 17.13 2.48 -2.02
C PRO A 47 15.70 2.87 -1.61
N GLU A 48 14.81 2.93 -2.60
CA GLU A 48 13.37 3.06 -2.40
C GLU A 48 12.76 1.67 -2.24
N PHE A 49 12.09 1.43 -1.11
CA PHE A 49 11.39 0.19 -0.82
C PHE A 49 9.90 0.46 -0.68
N LYS A 50 9.05 -0.51 -1.04
CA LYS A 50 7.61 -0.40 -0.76
C LYS A 50 6.93 -1.66 -0.23
N TYR A 51 5.96 -1.44 0.65
CA TYR A 51 4.92 -2.40 0.95
C TYR A 51 3.55 -1.88 0.46
N VAL A 52 2.76 -2.78 -0.11
CA VAL A 52 1.35 -2.58 -0.41
C VAL A 52 0.55 -3.63 0.33
N GLY A 53 -0.60 -3.26 0.89
CA GLY A 53 -1.50 -4.21 1.53
C GLY A 53 -2.93 -4.01 1.05
N ASN A 54 -3.76 -5.02 1.27
CA ASN A 54 -5.21 -4.93 1.15
C ASN A 54 -5.64 -4.44 -0.24
N MET A 55 -4.99 -5.02 -1.28
CA MET A 55 -5.43 -4.95 -2.68
C MET A 55 -6.75 -5.69 -2.88
N HIS A 56 -6.94 -6.79 -2.14
CA HIS A 56 -8.26 -7.36 -1.89
C HIS A 56 -8.80 -6.82 -0.57
N GLY A 57 -9.97 -6.20 -0.60
CA GLY A 57 -10.48 -5.44 0.52
C GLY A 57 -10.80 -6.29 1.76
N ASN A 58 -11.24 -7.54 1.59
CA ASN A 58 -11.52 -8.46 2.69
C ASN A 58 -10.26 -9.18 3.23
N GLU A 59 -9.09 -9.00 2.63
CA GLU A 59 -7.82 -9.57 3.10
C GLU A 59 -7.11 -8.61 4.07
N VAL A 60 -7.68 -8.50 5.28
CA VAL A 60 -7.40 -7.39 6.21
C VAL A 60 -6.05 -7.49 6.94
N VAL A 61 -5.47 -8.69 7.10
CA VAL A 61 -4.26 -8.89 7.92
C VAL A 61 -3.09 -8.03 7.43
N GLY A 62 -2.89 -7.93 6.11
CA GLY A 62 -1.83 -7.12 5.52
C GLY A 62 -1.97 -5.63 5.85
N ARG A 63 -3.21 -5.10 5.87
CA ARG A 63 -3.49 -3.71 6.22
C ARG A 63 -3.05 -3.39 7.64
N GLU A 64 -3.49 -4.18 8.61
CA GLU A 64 -3.22 -3.94 10.02
C GLU A 64 -1.74 -4.22 10.36
N ALA A 65 -1.12 -5.24 9.74
CA ALA A 65 0.31 -5.50 9.88
C ALA A 65 1.17 -4.31 9.40
N LEU A 66 0.78 -3.64 8.32
CA LEU A 66 1.47 -2.46 7.82
C LEU A 66 1.29 -1.24 8.72
N LEU A 67 0.10 -1.03 9.30
CA LEU A 67 -0.11 0.01 10.32
C LEU A 67 0.75 -0.26 11.56
N TYR A 68 0.82 -1.52 12.01
CA TYR A 68 1.69 -1.90 13.12
C TYR A 68 3.18 -1.70 12.79
N LEU A 69 3.61 -2.03 11.58
CA LEU A 69 4.98 -1.78 11.12
C LEU A 69 5.32 -0.28 11.14
N ILE A 70 4.40 0.59 10.71
CA ILE A 70 4.57 2.05 10.80
C ILE A 70 4.83 2.45 12.26
N ALA A 71 4.01 1.96 13.20
CA ALA A 71 4.17 2.27 14.61
C ALA A 71 5.54 1.83 15.14
N VAL A 72 5.93 0.58 14.85
CA VAL A 72 7.23 0.02 15.27
C VAL A 72 8.39 0.85 14.74
N LEU A 73 8.38 1.23 13.46
CA LEU A 73 9.48 2.00 12.86
C LEU A 73 9.58 3.41 13.46
N CYS A 74 8.45 4.11 13.62
CA CYS A 74 8.42 5.47 14.16
C CYS A 74 8.79 5.52 15.65
N GLU A 75 8.18 4.66 16.47
CA GLU A 75 8.36 4.68 17.93
C GLU A 75 9.76 4.19 18.37
N ASN A 76 10.43 3.40 17.52
CA ASN A 76 11.76 2.88 17.81
C ASN A 76 12.90 3.65 17.12
N TYR A 77 12.59 4.69 16.34
CA TYR A 77 13.61 5.51 15.69
C TYR A 77 14.36 6.37 16.73
N GLY A 78 15.70 6.30 16.71
CA GLY A 78 16.58 6.97 17.67
C GLY A 78 16.81 6.21 18.98
N THR A 79 15.99 5.19 19.29
CA THR A 79 16.12 4.37 20.50
C THR A 79 16.69 2.98 20.18
N ASN A 80 16.17 2.32 19.14
CA ASN A 80 16.65 1.02 18.68
C ASN A 80 17.61 1.20 17.49
N LYS A 81 18.86 0.75 17.65
CA LYS A 81 19.90 0.88 16.61
C LYS A 81 19.55 0.17 15.30
N TYR A 82 18.86 -0.97 15.35
CA TYR A 82 18.47 -1.72 14.16
C TYR A 82 17.40 -0.97 13.35
N PHE A 83 16.32 -0.53 14.00
CA PHE A 83 15.27 0.24 13.33
C PHE A 83 15.75 1.61 12.87
N THR A 84 16.59 2.27 13.67
CA THR A 84 17.21 3.55 13.27
C THR A 84 18.03 3.39 12.00
N ARG A 85 18.89 2.37 11.94
CA ARG A 85 19.69 2.08 10.75
C ARG A 85 18.81 1.79 9.52
N MET A 86 17.73 1.03 9.70
CA MET A 86 16.79 0.73 8.62
C MET A 86 16.15 2.01 8.03
N VAL A 87 15.71 2.93 8.88
CA VAL A 87 15.11 4.22 8.47
C VAL A 87 16.16 5.19 7.90
N ASP A 88 17.40 5.13 8.37
CA ASP A 88 18.51 5.96 7.87
C ASP A 88 19.01 5.52 6.49
N GLU A 89 19.06 4.21 6.24
CA GLU A 89 19.67 3.62 5.04
C GLU A 89 18.63 3.29 3.95
N THR A 90 17.32 3.43 4.21
CA THR A 90 16.26 3.10 3.25
C THR A 90 15.17 4.18 3.24
N ARG A 91 14.55 4.39 2.08
CA ARG A 91 13.32 5.19 1.96
C ARG A 91 12.12 4.26 1.79
N ILE A 92 11.39 4.06 2.88
CA ILE A 92 10.34 3.03 3.00
C ILE A 92 8.99 3.67 2.72
N HIS A 93 8.29 3.21 1.70
CA HIS A 93 6.92 3.64 1.38
C HIS A 93 5.92 2.55 1.80
N ILE A 94 4.93 2.90 2.62
CA ILE A 94 3.91 1.94 3.08
C ILE A 94 2.54 2.41 2.62
N MET A 95 1.88 1.61 1.79
CA MET A 95 0.47 1.75 1.40
C MET A 95 -0.36 0.69 2.13
N PRO A 96 -1.02 0.99 3.27
CA PRO A 96 -1.74 -0.01 4.04
C PRO A 96 -2.95 -0.61 3.30
N SER A 97 -3.56 0.17 2.40
CA SER A 97 -4.79 -0.23 1.70
C SER A 97 -4.79 0.31 0.28
N MET A 98 -4.65 -0.58 -0.70
CA MET A 98 -4.85 -0.26 -2.12
C MET A 98 -6.32 -0.30 -2.53
N ASN A 99 -7.16 -1.12 -1.86
CA ASN A 99 -8.59 -1.22 -2.13
C ASN A 99 -9.43 -0.82 -0.90
N PRO A 100 -9.46 0.48 -0.54
CA PRO A 100 -10.24 0.93 0.61
C PRO A 100 -11.75 0.76 0.42
N ASP A 101 -12.26 0.76 -0.81
CA ASP A 101 -13.71 0.59 -1.07
C ASP A 101 -14.15 -0.86 -0.82
N GLY A 102 -13.36 -1.84 -1.32
CA GLY A 102 -13.57 -3.25 -1.04
C GLY A 102 -13.53 -3.54 0.46
N TYR A 103 -12.58 -2.93 1.19
CA TYR A 103 -12.46 -3.10 2.65
C TYR A 103 -13.75 -2.71 3.39
N GLU A 104 -14.38 -1.60 2.99
CA GLU A 104 -15.57 -1.06 3.66
C GLU A 104 -16.84 -1.87 3.33
N ARG A 105 -16.84 -2.61 2.21
CA ARG A 105 -17.92 -3.55 1.83
C ARG A 105 -17.75 -4.94 2.46
N GLY A 106 -16.54 -5.27 2.90
CA GLY A 106 -16.24 -6.49 3.63
C GLY A 106 -16.83 -6.47 5.05
N PHE A 107 -16.85 -7.63 5.70
CA PHE A 107 -17.33 -7.75 7.08
C PHE A 107 -16.36 -8.58 7.94
N PRO A 108 -16.25 -8.28 9.24
CA PRO A 108 -15.33 -9.01 10.12
C PRO A 108 -15.77 -10.46 10.32
N GLY A 109 -14.80 -11.35 10.44
CA GLY A 109 -15.03 -12.79 10.64
C GLY A 109 -15.19 -13.60 9.35
N ASP A 110 -15.16 -12.96 8.18
CA ASP A 110 -15.03 -13.67 6.91
C ASP A 110 -13.68 -14.42 6.85
N ARG A 111 -13.71 -15.65 6.34
CA ARG A 111 -12.56 -16.55 6.21
C ARG A 111 -12.38 -17.10 4.80
N VAL A 112 -13.44 -17.15 4.00
CA VAL A 112 -13.49 -17.82 2.69
C VAL A 112 -14.33 -17.08 1.65
N GLY A 113 -15.04 -16.03 2.05
CA GLY A 113 -15.92 -15.26 1.19
C GLY A 113 -15.17 -14.35 0.22
N TYR A 114 -15.92 -13.84 -0.74
CA TYR A 114 -15.45 -12.89 -1.75
C TYR A 114 -16.05 -11.48 -1.56
N GLN A 115 -16.94 -11.31 -0.57
CA GLN A 115 -17.57 -10.03 -0.30
C GLN A 115 -16.51 -9.02 0.18
N GLY A 116 -16.36 -7.91 -0.57
CA GLY A 116 -15.34 -6.92 -0.31
C GLY A 116 -13.96 -7.24 -0.90
N ARG A 117 -13.80 -8.36 -1.63
CA ARG A 117 -12.54 -8.67 -2.32
C ARG A 117 -12.25 -7.66 -3.45
N SER A 118 -13.19 -7.52 -4.37
CA SER A 118 -13.08 -6.64 -5.55
C SER A 118 -13.19 -5.15 -5.20
N ASN A 119 -12.79 -4.27 -6.12
CA ASN A 119 -13.01 -2.82 -6.02
C ASN A 119 -14.49 -2.45 -6.20
N ALA A 120 -14.86 -1.16 -6.11
CA ALA A 120 -16.26 -0.72 -6.15
C ALA A 120 -17.02 -1.06 -7.47
N HIS A 121 -16.31 -1.34 -8.58
CA HIS A 121 -16.88 -1.83 -9.83
C HIS A 121 -16.91 -3.37 -9.95
N ASP A 122 -16.64 -4.06 -8.83
CA ASP A 122 -16.55 -5.51 -8.73
C ASP A 122 -15.43 -6.15 -9.57
N VAL A 123 -14.37 -5.38 -9.85
CA VAL A 123 -13.15 -5.85 -10.54
C VAL A 123 -12.08 -6.32 -9.53
N ASP A 124 -11.45 -7.46 -9.82
CA ASP A 124 -10.28 -7.95 -9.09
C ASP A 124 -9.04 -7.14 -9.49
N LEU A 125 -8.55 -6.28 -8.59
CA LEU A 125 -7.40 -5.40 -8.84
C LEU A 125 -6.10 -6.18 -9.11
N ASN A 126 -5.96 -7.40 -8.58
CA ASN A 126 -4.79 -8.25 -8.82
C ASN A 126 -4.88 -9.00 -10.15
N ARG A 127 -5.99 -8.88 -10.87
CA ARG A 127 -6.11 -9.31 -12.27
C ARG A 127 -6.08 -8.14 -13.23
N ASN A 128 -6.23 -6.89 -12.79
CA ASN A 128 -6.46 -5.74 -13.65
C ASN A 128 -5.18 -5.01 -14.15
N PHE A 129 -3.98 -5.42 -13.74
CA PHE A 129 -2.72 -4.89 -14.29
C PHE A 129 -2.44 -5.41 -15.70
N PRO A 130 -1.76 -4.63 -16.58
CA PRO A 130 -1.34 -5.11 -17.89
C PRO A 130 -0.51 -6.40 -17.79
N ALA A 131 -1.00 -7.45 -18.44
CA ALA A 131 -0.35 -8.75 -18.42
C ALA A 131 0.49 -8.99 -19.68
N ARG A 132 1.62 -9.70 -19.52
CA ARG A 132 2.49 -10.09 -20.64
C ARG A 132 1.88 -11.19 -21.51
N PHE A 133 1.10 -12.09 -20.91
CA PHE A 133 0.55 -13.26 -21.59
C PHE A 133 -0.92 -13.03 -21.94
N ARG A 134 -1.28 -13.37 -23.18
CA ARG A 134 -2.63 -13.17 -23.72
C ARG A 134 -3.72 -13.85 -22.89
N SER A 135 -3.47 -15.03 -22.35
CA SER A 135 -4.43 -15.73 -21.47
C SER A 135 -4.78 -14.92 -20.23
N HIS A 136 -3.82 -14.23 -19.62
CA HIS A 136 -4.09 -13.34 -18.49
C HIS A 136 -4.82 -12.06 -18.89
N VAL A 137 -4.62 -11.55 -20.11
CA VAL A 137 -5.36 -10.39 -20.62
C VAL A 137 -6.84 -10.72 -20.85
N GLU A 138 -7.12 -11.97 -21.22
CA GLU A 138 -8.49 -12.46 -21.39
C GLU A 138 -9.16 -12.71 -20.02
N ASP A 139 -8.40 -13.15 -19.02
CA ASP A 139 -8.87 -13.33 -17.63
C ASP A 139 -8.95 -12.02 -16.80
N SER A 140 -8.22 -10.96 -17.19
CA SER A 140 -8.13 -9.69 -16.45
C SER A 140 -9.35 -8.78 -16.54
N GLY A 141 -10.35 -9.16 -17.32
CA GLY A 141 -11.49 -8.29 -17.61
C GLY A 141 -11.16 -7.12 -18.56
N GLY A 142 -10.00 -7.16 -19.24
CA GLY A 142 -9.71 -6.31 -20.40
C GLY A 142 -8.55 -5.33 -20.26
N THR A 143 -8.51 -4.38 -21.21
CA THR A 143 -7.42 -3.40 -21.47
C THR A 143 -7.58 -2.07 -20.71
N HIS A 144 -8.56 -1.98 -19.80
CA HIS A 144 -8.90 -0.74 -19.10
C HIS A 144 -8.57 -0.89 -17.62
N PRO A 145 -7.46 -0.31 -17.15
CA PRO A 145 -7.12 -0.37 -15.74
C PRO A 145 -8.07 0.51 -14.91
N GLU A 146 -8.48 -0.01 -13.76
CA GLU A 146 -9.30 0.67 -12.76
C GLU A 146 -8.54 1.83 -12.12
N THR A 147 -9.27 2.76 -11.52
CA THR A 147 -8.70 3.98 -10.92
C THR A 147 -7.58 3.67 -9.93
N GLU A 148 -7.74 2.63 -9.10
CA GLU A 148 -6.72 2.20 -8.14
C GLU A 148 -5.47 1.65 -8.83
N VAL A 149 -5.64 0.87 -9.90
CA VAL A 149 -4.53 0.31 -10.68
C VAL A 149 -3.77 1.42 -11.40
N LEU A 150 -4.47 2.37 -12.03
CA LEU A 150 -3.84 3.54 -12.67
C LEU A 150 -3.03 4.36 -11.66
N ALA A 151 -3.61 4.66 -10.50
CA ALA A 151 -2.92 5.40 -9.44
C ALA A 151 -1.65 4.68 -8.97
N VAL A 152 -1.70 3.35 -8.83
CA VAL A 152 -0.51 2.56 -8.46
C VAL A 152 0.50 2.52 -9.59
N MET A 153 0.09 2.36 -10.85
CA MET A 153 1.00 2.40 -12.00
C MET A 153 1.75 3.73 -12.09
N ASP A 154 1.06 4.86 -11.93
CA ASP A 154 1.68 6.19 -11.91
C ASP A 154 2.62 6.34 -10.72
N TRP A 155 2.23 5.83 -9.55
CA TRP A 155 3.06 5.83 -8.36
C TRP A 155 4.34 4.99 -8.53
N LEU A 156 4.26 3.84 -9.20
CA LEU A 156 5.41 3.00 -9.52
C LEU A 156 6.42 3.69 -10.44
N GLN A 157 5.96 4.55 -11.35
CA GLN A 157 6.84 5.31 -12.25
C GLN A 157 7.49 6.52 -11.57
N LYS A 158 6.88 7.04 -10.50
CA LYS A 158 7.34 8.25 -9.81
C LYS A 158 8.63 8.06 -8.99
N TYR A 159 8.89 6.84 -8.50
CA TYR A 159 10.02 6.55 -7.62
C TYR A 159 10.83 5.36 -8.15
N PRO A 160 12.16 5.35 -7.98
CA PRO A 160 13.01 4.23 -8.39
C PRO A 160 12.93 3.06 -7.39
N PHE A 161 11.75 2.46 -7.24
CA PHE A 161 11.53 1.32 -6.34
C PHE A 161 12.43 0.13 -6.68
N VAL A 162 13.18 -0.36 -5.69
CA VAL A 162 14.15 -1.45 -5.84
C VAL A 162 13.56 -2.79 -5.38
N LEU A 163 12.89 -2.79 -4.24
CA LEU A 163 12.28 -3.98 -3.65
C LEU A 163 10.85 -3.67 -3.21
N SER A 164 9.99 -4.67 -3.33
CA SER A 164 8.57 -4.55 -3.06
C SER A 164 7.99 -5.85 -2.55
N ALA A 165 6.93 -5.74 -1.76
CA ALA A 165 6.03 -6.84 -1.49
C ALA A 165 4.58 -6.33 -1.34
N ASN A 166 3.64 -7.12 -1.81
CA ASN A 166 2.20 -6.87 -1.72
C ASN A 166 1.59 -7.96 -0.85
N LEU A 167 0.85 -7.57 0.20
CA LEU A 167 0.38 -8.48 1.25
C LEU A 167 -1.07 -8.90 1.01
N HIS A 168 -1.28 -10.21 1.09
CA HIS A 168 -2.56 -10.88 0.89
C HIS A 168 -2.93 -11.75 2.11
N GLY A 169 -4.19 -12.20 2.14
CA GLY A 169 -4.71 -13.18 3.10
C GLY A 169 -5.45 -14.31 2.39
N GLY A 170 -5.37 -15.52 2.94
CA GLY A 170 -5.86 -16.74 2.27
C GLY A 170 -4.74 -17.55 1.62
N GLU A 171 -5.10 -18.61 0.91
CA GLU A 171 -4.14 -19.58 0.34
C GLU A 171 -3.94 -19.43 -1.18
N VAL A 172 -4.88 -18.79 -1.89
CA VAL A 172 -4.83 -18.59 -3.35
C VAL A 172 -5.13 -17.12 -3.68
N VAL A 173 -4.22 -16.48 -4.43
CA VAL A 173 -4.22 -15.04 -4.75
C VAL A 173 -4.44 -14.74 -6.22
#